data_AF-A0A0J6KC33-F1
#
_entry.id   AF-A0A0J6KC33-F1
#
_cell.length_a   1.000
_cell.length_b   1.000
_cell.length_c   1.000
_cell.angle_alpha   90.00
_cell.angle_beta   90.00
_cell.angle_gamma   90.00
#
_symmetry.space_group_name_H-M   'P 1'
#
loop_
_entity.id
_entity.type
_entity.pdbx_description
1 polymer ?
#
loop_
_entity_poly.entity_id
_entity_poly.type
_entity_poly.pdbx_seq_one_letter_code
_entity_poly.pdbx_strand_id
1 'polypeptide(L)'
;MSLESNIAELVQASNALTGTVNGKIADIDRRVDVNIQKMEDWRKENTPERRIVIDFTIGGSKDFFYPVWWRFQSAGDVGVHQVSIVRHYAWNGAETERPLNASSVHQAGLLLEMEGSDVAWGGDAKFLEIKRFSETYNPTVSHVAHAMYCKQNRIDVNKPAYNSLPEGTLAECNMVLSGAYLRGGGLNYRVISNLPLNFGFHDGKGEERELARYEHVNTRWVASPIALASRIAPPQTLNAFVDAPTA
;
A
#
# COMPACT_ATOMS: atom_id res chain seq x y z
N MET A 1 -65.06 40.99 -31.59
CA MET A 1 -64.91 39.55 -31.33
C MET A 1 -65.83 39.18 -30.18
N SER A 2 -66.61 38.09 -30.29
CA SER A 2 -67.50 37.65 -29.21
C SER A 2 -66.72 36.89 -28.14
N LEU A 3 -67.29 36.80 -26.93
CA LEU A 3 -66.72 36.02 -25.82
C LEU A 3 -66.51 34.55 -26.20
N GLU A 4 -67.41 33.96 -27.01
CA GLU A 4 -67.25 32.58 -27.47
C GLU A 4 -66.04 32.40 -28.39
N SER A 5 -65.74 33.37 -29.26
CA SER A 5 -64.56 33.36 -30.13
C SER A 5 -63.27 33.34 -29.31
N ASN A 6 -63.19 34.19 -28.28
CA ASN A 6 -62.02 34.28 -27.41
C ASN A 6 -61.81 33.00 -26.58
N ILE A 7 -62.89 32.36 -26.14
CA ILE A 7 -62.83 31.08 -25.40
C ILE A 7 -62.33 29.95 -26.31
N ALA A 8 -62.80 29.89 -27.56
CA ALA A 8 -62.36 28.88 -28.53
C ALA A 8 -60.87 29.01 -28.86
N GLU A 9 -60.37 30.24 -29.06
CA GLU A 9 -58.95 30.52 -29.29
C GLU A 9 -58.08 30.10 -28.09
N LEU A 10 -58.53 30.39 -26.87
CA LEU A 10 -57.81 30.00 -25.65
C LEU A 10 -57.73 28.46 -25.50
N VAL A 11 -58.82 27.75 -25.76
CA VAL A 11 -58.85 26.27 -25.73
C VAL A 11 -57.90 25.69 -26.77
N GLN A 12 -57.88 26.25 -27.99
CA GLN A 12 -56.97 25.81 -29.05
C GLN A 12 -55.50 26.04 -28.66
N ALA A 13 -55.19 27.21 -28.11
CA ALA A 13 -53.85 27.52 -27.61
C ALA A 13 -53.42 26.60 -26.46
N SER A 14 -54.34 26.30 -25.52
CA SER A 14 -54.10 25.38 -24.40
C SER A 14 -53.82 23.95 -24.88
N ASN A 15 -54.57 23.46 -25.87
CA ASN A 15 -54.35 22.15 -26.47
C ASN A 15 -53.01 22.07 -27.21
N ALA A 16 -52.65 23.14 -27.95
CA ALA A 16 -51.36 23.23 -28.63
C ALA A 16 -50.18 23.27 -27.64
N LEU A 17 -50.33 24.01 -26.53
CA LEU A 17 -49.34 24.05 -25.45
C LEU A 17 -49.19 22.68 -24.79
N THR A 18 -50.29 21.99 -24.50
CA THR A 18 -50.28 20.64 -23.92
C THR A 18 -49.52 19.66 -24.81
N GLY A 19 -49.76 19.69 -26.13
CA GLY A 19 -49.01 18.87 -27.09
C GLY A 19 -47.51 19.21 -27.10
N THR A 20 -47.17 20.49 -27.03
CA THR A 20 -45.77 20.95 -26.97
C THR A 20 -45.07 20.50 -25.69
N VAL A 21 -45.76 20.59 -24.55
CA VAL A 21 -45.24 20.16 -23.25
C VAL A 21 -44.99 18.65 -23.25
N ASN A 22 -45.96 17.85 -23.72
CA ASN A 22 -45.79 16.39 -23.82
C ASN A 22 -44.62 15.99 -24.73
N GLY A 23 -44.44 16.68 -25.86
CA GLY A 23 -43.29 16.46 -26.75
C GLY A 23 -41.96 16.78 -26.06
N LYS A 24 -41.88 17.91 -25.35
CA LYS A 24 -40.68 18.29 -24.60
C LYS A 24 -40.36 17.33 -23.46
N ILE A 25 -41.37 16.80 -22.76
CA ILE A 25 -41.17 15.79 -21.72
C ILE A 25 -40.53 14.54 -22.32
N ALA A 26 -41.08 14.01 -23.42
CA ALA A 26 -40.53 12.84 -24.09
C ALA A 26 -39.09 13.05 -24.60
N ASP A 27 -38.76 14.26 -25.08
CA ASP A 27 -37.41 14.62 -25.49
C ASP A 27 -36.44 14.73 -24.30
N ILE A 28 -36.91 15.23 -23.15
CA ILE A 28 -36.13 15.28 -21.91
C ILE A 28 -35.84 13.87 -21.44
N ASP A 29 -36.84 12.99 -21.37
CA ASP A 29 -36.69 11.60 -20.92
C ASP A 29 -35.64 10.88 -21.77
N ARG A 30 -35.74 11.00 -23.10
CA ARG A 30 -34.76 10.41 -24.03
C ARG A 30 -33.34 10.95 -23.80
N ARG A 31 -33.19 12.25 -23.53
CA ARG A 31 -31.87 12.85 -23.24
C ARG A 31 -31.31 12.40 -21.91
N VAL A 32 -32.16 12.22 -20.90
CA VAL A 32 -31.78 11.69 -19.59
C VAL A 32 -31.29 10.27 -19.74
N ASP A 33 -32.02 9.40 -20.46
CA ASP A 33 -31.61 8.01 -20.69
C ASP A 33 -30.26 7.91 -21.40
N VAL A 34 -30.05 8.70 -22.45
CA VAL A 34 -28.76 8.76 -23.16
C VAL A 34 -27.62 9.21 -22.24
N ASN A 35 -27.86 10.18 -21.36
CA ASN A 35 -26.84 10.67 -20.44
C ASN A 35 -26.54 9.64 -19.33
N ILE A 36 -27.55 8.94 -18.82
CA ILE A 36 -27.36 7.83 -17.87
C ILE A 36 -26.47 6.76 -18.50
N GLN A 37 -26.75 6.37 -19.75
CA GLN A 37 -25.94 5.38 -20.46
C GLN A 37 -24.50 5.85 -20.61
N LYS A 38 -24.27 7.10 -21.02
CA LYS A 38 -22.93 7.70 -21.11
C LYS A 38 -22.20 7.71 -19.77
N MET A 39 -22.89 7.98 -18.67
CA MET A 39 -22.29 7.96 -17.32
C MET A 39 -21.91 6.54 -16.89
N GLU A 40 -22.74 5.53 -17.19
CA GLU A 40 -22.43 4.13 -16.90
C GLU A 40 -21.26 3.62 -17.76
N ASP A 41 -21.20 4.00 -19.03
CA ASP A 41 -20.09 3.66 -19.91
C ASP A 41 -18.80 4.34 -19.46
N TRP A 42 -18.86 5.65 -19.16
CA TRP A 42 -17.73 6.37 -18.57
C TRP A 42 -17.25 5.71 -17.27
N ARG A 43 -18.17 5.31 -16.38
CA ARG A 43 -17.82 4.65 -15.12
C ARG A 43 -17.11 3.32 -15.34
N LYS A 44 -17.54 2.53 -16.32
CA LYS A 44 -16.89 1.25 -16.67
C LYS A 44 -15.48 1.48 -17.20
N GLU A 45 -15.33 2.43 -18.13
CA GLU A 45 -14.05 2.77 -18.76
C GLU A 45 -13.07 3.47 -17.81
N ASN A 46 -13.58 4.18 -16.81
CA ASN A 46 -12.80 5.01 -15.89
C ASN A 46 -12.90 4.50 -14.45
N THR A 47 -13.00 3.18 -14.26
CA THR A 47 -12.91 2.61 -12.91
C THR A 47 -11.52 2.95 -12.36
N PRO A 48 -11.41 3.59 -11.17
CA PRO A 48 -10.12 3.90 -10.58
C PRO A 48 -9.25 2.65 -10.52
N GLU A 49 -7.95 2.79 -10.77
CA GLU A 49 -7.00 1.67 -10.64
C GLU A 49 -7.28 0.90 -9.34
N ARG A 50 -7.38 -0.43 -9.46
CA ARG A 50 -7.75 -1.30 -8.36
C ARG A 50 -6.70 -1.19 -7.26
N ARG A 51 -6.99 -0.37 -6.23
CA ARG A 51 -6.16 -0.28 -5.03
C ARG A 51 -6.36 -1.52 -4.19
N ILE A 52 -5.30 -2.30 -4.04
CA ILE A 52 -5.24 -3.41 -3.10
C ILE A 52 -4.80 -2.84 -1.76
N VAL A 53 -5.58 -3.11 -0.72
CA VAL A 53 -5.35 -2.60 0.64
C VAL A 53 -5.26 -3.80 1.58
N ILE A 54 -4.17 -3.88 2.34
CA ILE A 54 -3.92 -4.92 3.34
C ILE A 54 -3.64 -4.23 4.67
N ASP A 55 -4.56 -4.37 5.62
CA ASP A 55 -4.39 -3.91 7.00
C ASP A 55 -3.82 -5.04 7.86
N PHE A 56 -2.82 -4.73 8.67
CA PHE A 56 -2.16 -5.72 9.54
C PHE A 56 -1.59 -5.06 10.80
N THR A 57 -1.38 -5.89 11.83
CA THR A 57 -0.80 -5.47 13.11
C THR A 57 0.47 -6.25 13.37
N ILE A 58 1.53 -5.55 13.75
CA ILE A 58 2.76 -6.18 14.24
C ILE A 58 2.74 -6.13 15.76
N GLY A 59 2.59 -7.30 16.38
CA GLY A 59 2.65 -7.47 17.82
C GLY A 59 4.08 -7.42 18.36
N GLY A 60 4.35 -8.27 19.35
CA GLY A 60 5.66 -8.38 19.95
C GLY A 60 6.08 -7.14 20.75
N SER A 61 7.36 -7.03 21.05
CA SER A 61 7.89 -5.92 21.84
C SER A 61 7.98 -4.65 21.00
N LYS A 62 7.68 -3.51 21.60
CA LYS A 62 7.94 -2.22 20.97
C LYS A 62 9.42 -2.06 20.65
N ASP A 63 10.34 -2.63 21.41
CA ASP A 63 11.79 -2.39 21.29
C ASP A 63 12.47 -3.11 20.10
N PHE A 64 11.68 -3.73 19.23
CA PHE A 64 12.15 -4.45 18.07
C PHE A 64 11.47 -3.98 16.79
N PHE A 65 12.15 -4.19 15.67
CA PHE A 65 11.52 -4.22 14.36
C PHE A 65 11.34 -5.66 13.91
N TYR A 66 10.22 -5.94 13.25
CA TYR A 66 9.80 -7.24 12.80
C TYR A 66 9.80 -7.30 11.27
N PRO A 67 10.24 -8.42 10.67
CA PRO A 67 10.35 -8.51 9.21
C PRO A 67 8.98 -8.50 8.55
N VAL A 68 8.88 -7.72 7.47
CA VAL A 68 7.80 -7.76 6.48
C VAL A 68 8.42 -7.94 5.11
N TRP A 69 7.75 -8.72 4.25
CA TRP A 69 8.32 -9.10 2.97
C TRP A 69 7.26 -9.13 1.90
N TRP A 70 7.72 -8.92 0.67
CA TRP A 70 6.87 -9.03 -0.50
C TRP A 70 7.64 -9.48 -1.72
N ARG A 71 6.90 -9.97 -2.71
CA ARG A 71 7.44 -10.30 -4.03
C ARG A 71 6.83 -9.39 -5.08
N PHE A 72 7.67 -8.63 -5.78
CA PHE A 72 7.28 -7.97 -7.02
C PHE A 72 7.20 -8.98 -8.16
N GLN A 73 6.26 -8.78 -9.06
CA GLN A 73 6.22 -9.45 -10.35
C GLN A 73 7.02 -8.63 -11.38
N SER A 74 7.38 -9.26 -12.50
CA SER A 74 8.11 -8.59 -13.57
C SER A 74 7.26 -7.48 -14.19
N ALA A 75 7.85 -6.30 -14.38
CA ALA A 75 7.17 -5.21 -15.07
C ALA A 75 6.83 -5.55 -16.53
N GLY A 76 7.53 -6.53 -17.13
CA GLY A 76 7.17 -7.06 -18.44
C GLY A 76 5.83 -7.80 -18.47
N ASP A 77 5.40 -8.36 -17.33
CA ASP A 77 4.17 -9.15 -17.23
C ASP A 77 2.97 -8.31 -16.79
N VAL A 78 3.16 -7.47 -15.78
CA VAL A 78 2.05 -6.77 -15.10
C VAL A 78 2.25 -5.26 -14.94
N GLY A 79 3.38 -4.73 -15.41
CA GLY A 79 3.79 -3.34 -15.18
C GLY A 79 4.47 -3.13 -13.83
N VAL A 80 4.88 -1.88 -13.56
CA VAL A 80 5.61 -1.52 -12.35
C VAL A 80 4.68 -1.53 -11.14
N HIS A 81 5.13 -2.16 -10.06
CA HIS A 81 4.45 -2.09 -8.77
C HIS A 81 4.68 -0.72 -8.13
N GLN A 82 3.60 -0.09 -7.72
CA GLN A 82 3.57 1.02 -6.78
C GLN A 82 3.06 0.49 -5.45
N VAL A 83 3.85 0.62 -4.40
CA VAL A 83 3.55 0.10 -3.06
C VAL A 83 3.76 1.19 -2.03
N SER A 84 2.80 1.32 -1.11
CA SER A 84 2.93 2.19 0.05
C SER A 84 2.72 1.40 1.33
N ILE A 85 3.62 1.54 2.29
CA ILE A 85 3.41 1.10 3.67
C ILE A 85 3.16 2.36 4.49
N VAL A 86 2.00 2.44 5.11
CA VAL A 86 1.56 3.65 5.80
C VAL A 86 1.02 3.37 7.19
N ARG A 87 1.09 4.41 8.02
CA ARG A 87 0.43 4.46 9.32
C ARG A 87 0.04 5.90 9.63
N HIS A 88 -1.22 6.10 10.03
CA HIS A 88 -1.64 7.37 10.59
C HIS A 88 -1.12 7.51 12.03
N TYR A 89 -0.59 8.68 12.39
CA TYR A 89 0.11 8.89 13.66
C TYR A 89 -0.73 8.56 14.90
N ALA A 90 -2.05 8.73 14.82
CA ALA A 90 -3.00 8.50 15.90
C ALA A 90 -3.61 7.09 15.95
N TRP A 91 -3.24 6.18 15.04
CA TRP A 91 -3.65 4.77 15.20
C TRP A 91 -3.10 4.23 16.52
N ASN A 92 -3.84 3.35 17.20
CA ASN A 92 -3.53 2.91 18.56
C ASN A 92 -3.40 4.08 19.57
N GLY A 93 -4.08 5.21 19.32
CA GLY A 93 -4.03 6.39 20.18
C GLY A 93 -4.98 6.36 21.38
N ALA A 94 -5.89 5.37 21.45
CA ALA A 94 -6.76 5.17 22.60
C ALA A 94 -5.94 4.86 23.86
N GLU A 95 -6.36 5.35 25.03
CA GLU A 95 -5.55 5.33 26.26
C GLU A 95 -5.01 3.95 26.63
N THR A 96 -5.80 2.89 26.43
CA THR A 96 -5.44 1.50 26.71
C THR A 96 -4.66 0.80 25.59
N GLU A 97 -4.47 1.46 24.45
CA GLU A 97 -3.87 0.87 23.25
C GLU A 97 -2.51 1.47 22.88
N ARG A 98 -2.07 2.54 23.55
CA ARG A 98 -0.85 3.32 23.23
C ARG A 98 0.42 2.52 23.50
N PRO A 99 1.10 1.98 22.46
CA PRO A 99 2.22 1.08 22.74
C PRO A 99 3.57 1.80 22.86
N LEU A 100 3.68 3.03 22.35
CA LEU A 100 4.94 3.76 22.31
C LEU A 100 4.97 4.91 23.32
N ASN A 101 3.88 5.69 23.38
CA ASN A 101 3.76 6.85 24.26
C ASN A 101 2.44 6.80 25.04
N ALA A 102 2.49 6.40 26.31
CA ALA A 102 1.30 6.25 27.14
C ALA A 102 0.53 7.57 27.36
N SER A 103 1.20 8.72 27.33
CA SER A 103 0.59 10.02 27.64
C SER A 103 0.09 10.79 26.41
N SER A 104 0.32 10.30 25.18
CA SER A 104 -0.04 11.01 23.96
C SER A 104 -0.82 10.14 22.99
N VAL A 105 -1.75 10.72 22.23
CA VAL A 105 -2.40 10.03 21.10
C VAL A 105 -1.45 9.88 19.90
N HIS A 106 -0.37 10.67 19.84
CA HIS A 106 0.62 10.64 18.75
C HIS A 106 1.61 9.49 18.96
N GLN A 107 1.28 8.31 18.43
CA GLN A 107 2.12 7.13 18.57
C GLN A 107 3.25 7.12 17.54
N ALA A 108 2.93 7.04 16.25
CA ALA A 108 3.93 7.04 15.18
C ALA A 108 3.27 7.20 13.80
N GLY A 109 3.74 8.13 12.98
CA GLY A 109 3.30 8.26 11.59
C GLY A 109 4.34 7.68 10.63
N LEU A 110 3.88 7.03 9.56
CA LEU A 110 4.72 6.47 8.50
C LEU A 110 4.11 6.75 7.13
N LEU A 111 4.94 7.25 6.22
CA LEU A 111 4.75 7.17 4.78
C LEU A 111 6.03 6.57 4.18
N LEU A 112 5.94 5.34 3.68
CA LEU A 112 6.96 4.73 2.84
C LEU A 112 6.33 4.39 1.49
N GLU A 113 6.64 5.17 0.47
CA GLU A 113 6.22 4.94 -0.92
C GLU A 113 7.39 4.40 -1.73
N MET A 114 7.12 3.33 -2.47
CA MET A 114 8.11 2.59 -3.23
C MET A 114 7.56 2.24 -4.62
N GLU A 115 8.46 2.15 -5.57
CA GLU A 115 8.25 1.51 -6.87
C GLU A 115 9.15 0.29 -7.00
N GLY A 116 8.71 -0.73 -7.73
CA GLY A 116 9.55 -1.90 -7.96
C GLY A 116 9.07 -2.83 -9.05
N SER A 117 9.99 -3.69 -9.48
CA SER A 117 9.79 -4.71 -10.50
C SER A 117 10.70 -5.88 -10.20
N ASP A 118 10.15 -7.10 -10.37
CA ASP A 118 10.86 -8.37 -10.25
C ASP A 118 11.64 -8.54 -8.92
N VAL A 119 12.35 -9.65 -8.77
CA VAL A 119 13.16 -9.98 -7.58
C VAL A 119 14.64 -9.84 -7.87
N ALA A 120 15.49 -9.85 -6.84
CA ALA A 120 16.93 -9.70 -7.02
C ALA A 120 17.57 -10.83 -7.87
N TRP A 121 17.03 -12.05 -7.84
CA TRP A 121 17.37 -13.16 -8.76
C TRP A 121 16.72 -13.06 -10.15
N GLY A 122 15.78 -12.15 -10.31
CA GLY A 122 15.04 -11.93 -11.54
C GLY A 122 15.91 -11.48 -12.71
N GLY A 123 15.37 -11.62 -13.91
CA GLY A 123 16.01 -11.23 -15.16
C GLY A 123 15.47 -9.92 -15.74
N ASP A 124 14.28 -9.49 -15.31
CA ASP A 124 13.50 -8.50 -16.04
C ASP A 124 13.45 -7.17 -15.30
N ALA A 125 14.27 -6.21 -15.77
CA ALA A 125 14.28 -4.81 -15.30
C ALA A 125 14.02 -4.69 -13.78
N LYS A 126 14.83 -5.42 -13.00
CA LYS A 126 14.58 -5.62 -11.57
C LYS A 126 15.04 -4.42 -10.75
N PHE A 127 14.17 -3.91 -9.87
CA PHE A 127 14.51 -2.82 -8.97
C PHE A 127 13.55 -2.69 -7.80
N LEU A 128 14.00 -1.97 -6.79
CA LEU A 128 13.19 -1.31 -5.78
C LEU A 128 13.71 0.12 -5.65
N GLU A 129 12.84 1.10 -5.80
CA GLU A 129 13.13 2.50 -5.60
C GLU A 129 12.22 3.07 -4.52
N ILE A 130 12.80 3.77 -3.53
CA ILE A 130 12.02 4.51 -2.53
C ILE A 130 11.71 5.89 -3.12
N LYS A 131 10.43 6.17 -3.36
CA LYS A 131 9.98 7.46 -3.92
C LYS A 131 9.81 8.50 -2.83
N ARG A 132 9.19 8.11 -1.71
CA ARG A 132 8.96 8.97 -0.56
C ARG A 132 9.16 8.22 0.74
N PHE A 133 9.83 8.86 1.69
CA PHE A 133 9.96 8.36 3.05
C PHE A 133 9.81 9.50 4.05
N SER A 134 8.85 9.36 4.96
CA SER A 134 8.64 10.27 6.08
C SER A 134 8.11 9.52 7.30
N GLU A 135 8.62 9.89 8.47
CA GLU A 135 8.13 9.41 9.76
C GLU A 135 7.92 10.58 10.70
N THR A 136 7.02 10.39 11.66
CA THR A 136 6.78 11.36 12.72
C THR A 136 6.63 10.66 14.07
N TYR A 137 7.02 11.37 15.14
CA TYR A 137 6.94 10.98 16.55
C TYR A 137 7.86 9.83 16.99
N ASN A 138 7.83 8.68 16.30
CA ASN A 138 8.66 7.52 16.64
C ASN A 138 9.14 6.78 15.37
N PRO A 139 10.34 6.18 15.38
CA PRO A 139 10.82 5.34 14.29
C PRO A 139 9.89 4.15 14.00
N THR A 140 9.60 3.91 12.73
CA THR A 140 8.65 2.86 12.32
C THR A 140 9.19 1.86 11.33
N VAL A 141 10.18 2.22 10.52
CA VAL A 141 10.76 1.34 9.52
C VAL A 141 12.29 1.31 9.57
N SER A 142 12.82 0.17 9.13
CA SER A 142 14.22 -0.09 8.98
C SER A 142 14.51 -1.05 7.82
N HIS A 143 15.72 -1.02 7.27
CA HIS A 143 16.27 -2.06 6.37
C HIS A 143 15.37 -2.36 5.15
N VAL A 144 14.85 -1.32 4.50
CA VAL A 144 14.12 -1.48 3.23
C VAL A 144 15.12 -1.89 2.15
N ALA A 145 14.92 -3.03 1.50
CA ALA A 145 15.83 -3.55 0.49
C ALA A 145 15.12 -4.42 -0.57
N HIS A 146 15.66 -4.41 -1.80
CA HIS A 146 15.21 -5.26 -2.91
C HIS A 146 15.59 -6.73 -2.69
N ALA A 147 16.82 -6.96 -2.21
CA ALA A 147 17.20 -8.23 -1.59
C ALA A 147 16.99 -8.10 -0.08
N MET A 148 15.86 -8.57 0.43
CA MET A 148 15.48 -8.34 1.83
C MET A 148 16.61 -8.72 2.81
N TYR A 149 16.81 -7.86 3.80
CA TYR A 149 17.66 -8.17 4.94
C TYR A 149 17.16 -9.40 5.68
N CYS A 150 17.97 -10.45 5.74
CA CYS A 150 17.68 -11.65 6.50
C CYS A 150 19.00 -12.39 6.81
N LYS A 151 18.89 -13.56 7.43
CA LYS A 151 20.02 -14.45 7.66
C LYS A 151 20.01 -15.56 6.62
N GLN A 152 21.17 -15.83 6.05
CA GLN A 152 21.38 -16.96 5.16
C GLN A 152 21.97 -18.14 5.95
N ASN A 153 21.35 -19.31 5.84
CA ASN A 153 21.86 -20.55 6.41
C ASN A 153 21.98 -21.61 5.32
N ARG A 154 22.96 -22.51 5.47
CA ARG A 154 23.09 -23.67 4.59
C ARG A 154 22.01 -24.69 4.93
N ILE A 155 21.63 -25.47 3.93
CA ILE A 155 20.76 -26.63 4.14
C ILE A 155 21.62 -27.85 4.51
N ASP A 156 22.70 -28.06 3.75
CA ASP A 156 23.72 -29.07 3.95
C ASP A 156 25.05 -28.38 4.31
N VAL A 157 25.51 -28.65 5.52
CA VAL A 157 26.75 -28.09 6.07
C VAL A 157 28.01 -28.55 5.32
N ASN A 158 27.92 -29.62 4.54
CA ASN A 158 29.03 -30.17 3.75
C ASN A 158 29.16 -29.52 2.36
N LYS A 159 28.16 -28.72 1.94
CA LYS A 159 28.17 -28.01 0.66
C LYS A 159 28.56 -26.54 0.86
N PRO A 160 29.10 -25.88 -0.18
CA PRO A 160 29.39 -24.46 -0.15
C PRO A 160 28.16 -23.61 0.19
N ALA A 161 28.39 -22.44 0.79
CA ALA A 161 27.34 -21.44 0.98
C ALA A 161 27.06 -20.69 -0.32
N TYR A 162 25.81 -20.26 -0.53
CA TYR A 162 25.38 -19.64 -1.79
C TYR A 162 26.12 -18.34 -2.14
N ASN A 163 26.26 -17.41 -1.19
CA ASN A 163 26.79 -16.05 -1.43
C ASN A 163 28.13 -15.76 -0.71
N SER A 164 28.85 -16.79 -0.26
CA SER A 164 30.06 -16.63 0.60
C SER A 164 29.86 -15.78 1.87
N LEU A 165 28.62 -15.41 2.20
CA LEU A 165 28.27 -14.71 3.42
C LEU A 165 28.45 -15.65 4.62
N PRO A 166 29.04 -15.19 5.73
CA PRO A 166 29.09 -15.99 6.95
C PRO A 166 27.67 -16.35 7.40
N GLU A 167 27.48 -17.62 7.73
CA GLU A 167 26.20 -18.19 8.11
C GLU A 167 25.58 -17.45 9.31
N GLY A 168 24.28 -17.16 9.24
CA GLY A 168 23.58 -16.44 10.30
C GLY A 168 23.79 -14.91 10.31
N THR A 169 24.59 -14.36 9.40
CA THR A 169 24.79 -12.90 9.30
C THR A 169 23.54 -12.22 8.74
N LEU A 170 23.08 -11.17 9.42
CA LEU A 170 22.02 -10.30 8.90
C LEU A 170 22.58 -9.43 7.77
N ALA A 171 22.11 -9.66 6.54
CA ALA A 171 22.54 -8.92 5.36
C ALA A 171 21.43 -8.89 4.30
N GLU A 172 21.54 -7.97 3.32
CA GLU A 172 20.73 -7.96 2.10
C GLU A 172 21.01 -9.21 1.27
N CYS A 173 20.31 -10.30 1.58
CA CYS A 173 20.67 -11.60 1.02
C CYS A 173 19.50 -12.46 0.54
N ASN A 174 18.25 -12.10 0.85
CA ASN A 174 17.11 -12.82 0.28
C ASN A 174 16.94 -12.39 -1.18
N MET A 175 17.21 -13.30 -2.12
CA MET A 175 17.22 -12.92 -3.53
C MET A 175 15.86 -13.03 -4.22
N VAL A 176 14.84 -13.50 -3.51
CA VAL A 176 13.51 -13.79 -4.06
C VAL A 176 12.39 -12.96 -3.45
N LEU A 177 12.72 -12.15 -2.44
CA LEU A 177 11.80 -11.26 -1.74
C LEU A 177 12.47 -9.91 -1.49
N SER A 178 11.70 -8.86 -1.74
CA SER A 178 11.93 -7.53 -1.19
C SER A 178 11.38 -7.50 0.24
N GLY A 179 11.86 -6.57 1.05
CA GLY A 179 11.32 -6.45 2.39
C GLY A 179 11.82 -5.25 3.17
N ALA A 180 11.30 -5.14 4.37
CA ALA A 180 11.66 -4.14 5.36
C ALA A 180 11.46 -4.73 6.76
N TYR A 181 11.86 -3.97 7.78
CA TYR A 181 11.58 -4.28 9.17
C TYR A 181 10.73 -3.15 9.76
N LEU A 182 9.55 -3.49 10.28
CA LEU A 182 8.58 -2.54 10.83
C LEU A 182 8.49 -2.65 12.35
N ARG A 183 8.30 -1.52 13.03
CA ARG A 183 8.29 -1.43 14.49
C ARG A 183 7.18 -2.29 15.08
N GLY A 184 7.51 -3.05 16.12
CA GLY A 184 6.54 -3.86 16.85
C GLY A 184 5.81 -3.09 17.95
N GLY A 185 5.26 -3.82 18.90
CA GLY A 185 4.54 -3.27 20.05
C GLY A 185 3.02 -3.25 19.88
N GLY A 186 2.45 -3.89 18.86
CA GLY A 186 1.02 -3.83 18.58
C GLY A 186 0.63 -2.66 17.66
N LEU A 187 1.56 -2.19 16.83
CA LEU A 187 1.30 -1.10 15.89
C LEU A 187 0.53 -1.62 14.67
N ASN A 188 -0.53 -0.89 14.30
CA ASN A 188 -1.27 -1.09 13.07
C ASN A 188 -0.58 -0.42 11.87
N TYR A 189 -0.59 -1.13 10.75
CA TYR A 189 -0.03 -0.70 9.47
C TYR A 189 -1.01 -1.03 8.35
N ARG A 190 -0.82 -0.34 7.22
CA ARG A 190 -1.54 -0.58 5.98
C ARG A 190 -0.57 -0.66 4.83
N VAL A 191 -0.67 -1.72 4.02
CA VAL A 191 -0.06 -1.78 2.69
C VAL A 191 -1.11 -1.39 1.65
N ILE A 192 -0.71 -0.54 0.71
CA ILE A 192 -1.51 -0.15 -0.45
C ILE A 192 -0.69 -0.48 -1.69
N SER A 193 -1.28 -1.13 -2.69
CA SER A 193 -0.63 -1.38 -3.97
C SER A 193 -1.58 -1.24 -5.16
N ASN A 194 -1.03 -0.85 -6.31
CA ASN A 194 -1.73 -0.84 -7.60
C ASN A 194 -1.92 -2.25 -8.21
N LEU A 195 -1.09 -3.22 -7.80
CA LEU A 195 -1.05 -4.57 -8.37
C LEU A 195 -1.04 -5.65 -7.27
N PRO A 196 -1.49 -6.90 -7.56
CA PRO A 196 -1.42 -8.02 -6.62
C PRO A 196 -0.01 -8.23 -6.07
N LEU A 197 0.12 -8.06 -4.76
CA LEU A 197 1.38 -8.19 -4.03
C LEU A 197 1.33 -9.43 -3.16
N ASN A 198 2.26 -10.38 -3.37
CA ASN A 198 2.45 -11.48 -2.44
C ASN A 198 3.15 -10.94 -1.19
N PHE A 199 2.35 -10.54 -0.20
CA PHE A 199 2.80 -9.87 1.02
C PHE A 199 2.74 -10.81 2.22
N GLY A 200 3.78 -10.79 3.06
CA GLY A 200 3.85 -11.51 4.31
C GLY A 200 4.53 -10.68 5.41
N PHE A 201 4.27 -11.04 6.66
CA PHE A 201 4.81 -10.34 7.81
C PHE A 201 4.98 -11.26 9.03
N HIS A 202 5.88 -10.86 9.92
CA HIS A 202 6.02 -11.48 11.24
C HIS A 202 5.06 -10.81 12.23
N ASP A 203 4.08 -11.56 12.71
CA ASP A 203 3.00 -11.09 13.61
C ASP A 203 3.45 -10.72 15.03
N GLY A 204 4.72 -11.01 15.35
CA GLY A 204 5.34 -10.71 16.63
C GLY A 204 5.43 -11.91 17.57
N LYS A 205 5.01 -13.09 17.11
CA LYS A 205 5.05 -14.34 17.89
C LYS A 205 6.18 -15.25 17.41
N GLY A 206 6.90 -15.88 18.34
CA GLY A 206 8.07 -16.69 18.02
C GLY A 206 9.28 -15.87 17.58
N GLU A 207 10.39 -16.55 17.31
CA GLU A 207 11.68 -15.90 17.08
C GLU A 207 12.06 -15.74 15.62
N GLU A 208 11.70 -16.70 14.75
CA GLU A 208 12.18 -16.74 13.38
C GLU A 208 11.08 -17.14 12.39
N ARG A 209 11.24 -16.73 11.13
CA ARG A 209 10.43 -17.14 9.98
C ARG A 209 11.34 -17.61 8.87
N GLU A 210 11.10 -18.81 8.35
CA GLU A 210 11.68 -19.24 7.08
C GLU A 210 10.97 -18.51 5.95
N LEU A 211 11.73 -17.73 5.18
CA LEU A 211 11.21 -16.91 4.09
C LEU A 211 11.20 -17.69 2.77
N ALA A 212 12.28 -18.43 2.50
CA ALA A 212 12.41 -19.28 1.33
C ALA A 212 13.57 -20.27 1.50
N ARG A 213 13.48 -21.40 0.80
CA ARG A 213 14.44 -22.50 0.79
C ARG A 213 14.71 -22.96 -0.64
N TYR A 214 15.97 -23.06 -1.03
CA TYR A 214 16.40 -23.51 -2.35
C TYR A 214 17.55 -24.52 -2.26
N GLU A 215 17.21 -25.80 -2.50
CA GLU A 215 18.15 -26.94 -2.42
C GLU A 215 19.30 -26.85 -3.42
N HIS A 216 19.00 -26.42 -4.65
CA HIS A 216 19.96 -26.41 -5.76
C HIS A 216 21.15 -25.46 -5.55
N VAL A 217 20.97 -24.43 -4.72
CA VAL A 217 22.03 -23.50 -4.28
C VAL A 217 22.39 -23.65 -2.80
N ASN A 218 21.88 -24.69 -2.13
CA ASN A 218 22.17 -24.99 -0.72
C ASN A 218 21.90 -23.81 0.25
N THR A 219 20.73 -23.17 0.11
CA THR A 219 20.42 -21.99 0.94
C THR A 219 18.99 -22.02 1.48
N ARG A 220 18.85 -21.59 2.74
CA ARG A 220 17.58 -21.19 3.34
C ARG A 220 17.75 -19.78 3.92
N TRP A 221 16.77 -18.93 3.66
CA TRP A 221 16.72 -17.57 4.20
C TRP A 221 15.71 -17.49 5.31
N VAL A 222 16.15 -16.91 6.41
CA VAL A 222 15.35 -16.82 7.63
C VAL A 222 15.42 -15.41 8.19
N ALA A 223 14.30 -14.89 8.66
CA ALA A 223 14.24 -13.57 9.26
C ALA A 223 13.72 -13.63 10.70
N SER A 224 14.38 -12.89 11.57
CA SER A 224 14.06 -12.76 13.00
C SER A 224 13.95 -11.29 13.36
N PRO A 225 13.18 -10.92 14.40
CA PRO A 225 13.11 -9.53 14.86
C PRO A 225 14.50 -8.97 15.17
N ILE A 226 14.70 -7.68 14.87
CA ILE A 226 15.96 -6.97 15.13
C ILE A 226 15.73 -5.89 16.18
N ALA A 227 16.74 -5.62 16.99
CA ALA A 227 16.64 -4.58 18.00
C ALA A 227 16.44 -3.20 17.37
N LEU A 228 15.71 -2.31 18.05
CA LEU A 228 15.56 -0.91 17.62
C LEU A 228 16.89 -0.23 17.34
N ALA A 229 17.89 -0.51 18.17
CA ALA A 229 19.22 0.08 18.06
C ALA A 229 19.95 -0.30 16.77
N SER A 230 19.56 -1.40 16.12
CA SER A 230 20.13 -1.85 14.85
C SER A 230 19.58 -1.08 13.65
N ARG A 231 18.74 -0.07 13.85
CA ARG A 231 18.01 0.61 12.77
C ARG A 231 18.95 1.15 11.69
N ILE A 232 18.70 0.74 10.46
CA ILE A 232 19.10 1.43 9.23
C ILE A 232 17.86 2.12 8.66
N ALA A 233 17.81 3.45 8.68
CA ALA A 233 16.68 4.21 8.16
C ALA A 233 16.74 4.34 6.63
N PRO A 234 15.59 4.31 5.92
CA PRO A 234 15.56 4.68 4.51
C PRO A 234 16.03 6.13 4.30
N PRO A 235 16.56 6.48 3.12
CA PRO A 235 16.89 7.87 2.79
C PRO A 235 15.65 8.75 2.92
N GLN A 236 15.73 9.82 3.72
CA GLN A 236 14.60 10.74 3.88
C GLN A 236 14.37 11.54 2.61
N THR A 237 13.10 11.71 2.25
CA THR A 237 12.72 12.78 1.32
C THR A 237 12.85 14.09 2.06
N LEU A 238 13.67 15.02 1.55
CA LEU A 238 13.84 16.34 2.14
C LEU A 238 12.48 17.04 2.25
N ASN A 239 11.95 17.14 3.46
CA ASN A 239 10.86 18.05 3.76
C ASN A 239 11.48 19.44 3.97
N ALA A 240 11.07 20.43 3.17
CA ALA A 240 11.55 21.81 3.26
C ALA A 240 11.14 22.54 4.55
N PHE A 241 10.51 21.86 5.50
CA PHE A 241 10.17 22.39 6.82
C PHE A 241 11.15 21.84 7.84
N VAL A 242 12.21 22.63 8.05
CA VAL A 242 13.09 22.53 9.21
C VAL A 242 12.23 22.60 10.47
N ASP A 243 12.47 21.66 11.37
CA ASP A 243 11.88 21.48 12.69
C ASP A 243 11.24 22.74 13.28
N ALA A 244 9.91 22.71 13.46
CA ALA A 244 9.31 23.59 14.45
C ALA A 244 9.87 23.17 15.82
N PRO A 245 10.47 24.09 16.60
CA PRO A 245 11.05 23.75 17.89
C PRO A 245 9.97 23.12 18.76
N THR A 246 10.29 21.97 19.34
CA THR A 246 9.49 21.34 20.38
C THR A 246 9.40 22.31 21.56
N ALA A 247 8.17 22.67 21.93
CA ALA A 247 7.86 23.38 23.17
C ALA A 247 7.73 22.37 24.33
#